data_AF-A0A932EWM6-F1
#
_entry.id   AF-A0A932EWM6-F1
#
_cell.length_a   1.000
_cell.length_b   1.000
_cell.length_c   1.000
_cell.angle_alpha   90.00
_cell.angle_beta   90.00
_cell.angle_gamma   90.00
#
_symmetry.space_group_name_H-M   'P 1'
#
loop_
_entity.id
_entity.type
_entity.pdbx_description
1 polymer ?
#
loop_
_entity_poly.entity_id
_entity_poly.type
_entity_poly.pdbx_seq_one_letter_code
_entity_poly.pdbx_strand_id
1 'polypeptide(L)'
;MSLSTAPATAVRAARIAALSIAVAAGLSQDDTARELTSALPVSLARRRLYRAVVVLPGAALSWAVTVASIARLIGPLPSAALTTELAAFIAVASMSSVVLAALTPERQGGVAAAPAVFAAYAAGGLLYRPLLASGPLEAGWGPAHRLFGAVALVGSAGYALASWWPDLRWRLARRG
;
A
#
# COMPACT_ATOMS: atom_id res chain seq x y z
N MET A 1 -12.16 -33.62 -9.87
CA MET A 1 -11.77 -32.30 -9.32
C MET A 1 -11.02 -31.57 -10.42
N SER A 2 -11.64 -30.59 -11.10
CA SER A 2 -11.13 -30.05 -12.36
C SER A 2 -9.89 -29.17 -12.15
N LEU A 3 -8.80 -29.47 -12.86
CA LEU A 3 -7.52 -28.75 -12.87
C LEU A 3 -7.60 -27.28 -13.36
N SER A 4 -8.78 -26.78 -13.71
CA SER A 4 -9.00 -25.45 -14.30
C SER A 4 -9.06 -24.29 -13.29
N THR A 5 -9.26 -24.53 -11.99
CA THR A 5 -9.53 -23.45 -11.00
C THR A 5 -8.33 -23.07 -10.13
N ALA A 6 -7.32 -23.94 -10.04
CA ALA A 6 -6.12 -23.72 -9.21
C ALA A 6 -5.42 -22.36 -9.44
N PRO A 7 -5.16 -21.89 -10.68
CA PRO A 7 -4.49 -20.61 -10.89
C PRO A 7 -5.33 -19.41 -10.46
N ALA A 8 -6.66 -19.46 -10.64
CA ALA A 8 -7.55 -18.40 -10.20
C ALA A 8 -7.62 -18.29 -8.67
N THR A 9 -7.63 -19.44 -7.98
CA THR A 9 -7.61 -19.50 -6.52
C THR A 9 -6.28 -18.96 -5.95
N ALA A 10 -5.15 -19.31 -6.57
CA ALA A 10 -3.84 -18.83 -6.17
C ALA A 10 -3.72 -17.29 -6.28
N VAL A 11 -4.19 -16.72 -7.39
CA VAL A 11 -4.21 -15.26 -7.62
C VAL A 11 -5.10 -14.54 -6.58
N ARG A 12 -6.29 -15.08 -6.29
CA ARG A 12 -7.19 -14.51 -5.27
C ARG A 12 -6.57 -14.54 -3.88
N ALA A 13 -5.97 -15.68 -3.49
CA ALA A 13 -5.28 -15.80 -2.21
C ALA A 13 -4.13 -14.79 -2.09
N ALA A 14 -3.35 -14.62 -3.16
CA ALA A 14 -2.27 -13.65 -3.21
C ALA A 14 -2.76 -12.20 -3.09
N ARG A 15 -3.89 -11.85 -3.73
CA ARG A 15 -4.51 -10.52 -3.61
C ARG A 15 -4.99 -10.22 -2.19
N ILE A 16 -5.64 -11.19 -1.55
CA ILE A 16 -6.10 -11.05 -0.15
C ILE A 16 -4.89 -10.83 0.76
N ALA A 17 -3.83 -11.63 0.60
CA ALA A 17 -2.60 -11.44 1.35
C ALA A 17 -1.95 -10.07 1.08
N ALA A 18 -1.91 -9.63 -0.18
CA ALA A 18 -1.34 -8.35 -0.54
C ALA A 18 -2.07 -7.19 0.13
N LEU A 19 -3.41 -7.24 0.18
CA LEU A 19 -4.22 -6.27 0.92
C LEU A 19 -3.91 -6.29 2.42
N SER A 20 -3.86 -7.46 3.04
CA SER A 20 -3.54 -7.59 4.47
C SER A 20 -2.15 -7.02 4.80
N ILE A 21 -1.15 -7.30 3.97
CA ILE A 21 0.21 -6.74 4.12
C ILE A 21 0.19 -5.22 3.94
N ALA A 22 -0.52 -4.70 2.94
CA ALA A 22 -0.62 -3.27 2.69
C ALA A 22 -1.32 -2.52 3.84
N VAL A 23 -2.38 -3.10 4.40
CA VAL A 23 -3.06 -2.56 5.58
C VAL A 23 -2.13 -2.55 6.79
N ALA A 24 -1.43 -3.66 7.07
CA ALA A 24 -0.46 -3.73 8.15
C ALA A 24 0.68 -2.72 7.97
N ALA A 25 1.16 -2.52 6.74
CA ALA A 25 2.18 -1.53 6.42
C ALA A 25 1.66 -0.10 6.68
N GLY A 26 0.44 0.21 6.21
CA GLY A 26 -0.20 1.52 6.41
C GLY A 26 -0.48 1.85 7.88
N LEU A 27 -0.93 0.86 8.67
CA LEU A 27 -1.10 0.97 10.12
C LEU A 27 0.24 1.21 10.83
N SER A 28 1.30 0.53 10.38
CA SER A 28 2.64 0.69 10.95
C SER A 28 3.28 2.05 10.65
N GLN A 29 2.71 2.83 9.71
CA GLN A 29 3.12 4.21 9.48
C GLN A 29 2.54 5.19 10.52
N ASP A 30 1.53 4.78 11.29
CA ASP A 30 0.88 5.65 12.26
C ASP A 30 1.82 6.09 13.38
N ASP A 31 1.64 7.31 13.87
CA ASP A 31 2.46 7.92 14.90
C ASP A 31 1.80 7.82 16.27
N THR A 32 1.53 6.61 16.73
CA THR A 32 1.07 6.39 18.13
C THR A 32 2.10 6.89 19.14
N ALA A 33 3.39 6.90 18.78
CA ALA A 33 4.48 7.43 19.61
C ALA A 33 4.74 8.94 19.41
N ARG A 34 3.80 9.70 18.81
CA ARG A 34 4.02 11.14 18.56
C ARG A 34 4.23 11.91 19.86
N GLU A 35 3.52 11.53 20.91
CA GLU A 35 3.69 12.13 22.24
C GLU A 35 5.13 11.91 22.74
N LEU A 36 5.68 10.71 22.56
CA LEU A 36 7.02 10.34 22.98
C LEU A 36 8.14 10.91 22.09
N THR A 37 7.86 11.13 20.80
CA THR A 37 8.87 11.56 19.81
C THR A 37 8.75 13.03 19.40
N SER A 38 7.74 13.75 19.89
CA SER A 38 7.55 15.18 19.64
C SER A 38 8.71 16.03 20.15
N ALA A 39 9.37 15.58 21.23
CA ALA A 39 10.54 16.23 21.82
C ALA A 39 11.84 16.02 21.01
N LEU A 40 11.87 15.06 20.07
CA LEU A 40 13.06 14.82 19.25
C LEU A 40 13.16 15.90 18.14
N PRO A 41 14.35 16.52 17.93
CA PRO A 41 14.57 17.58 16.94
C PRO A 41 14.68 17.03 15.51
N VAL A 42 13.80 16.10 15.15
CA VAL A 42 13.79 15.41 13.86
C VAL A 42 12.53 15.83 13.10
N SER A 43 12.71 16.32 11.87
CA SER A 43 11.61 16.67 10.97
C SER A 43 10.62 15.52 10.79
N LEU A 44 9.33 15.82 10.58
CA LEU A 44 8.29 14.81 10.34
C LEU A 44 8.62 13.91 9.14
N ALA A 45 9.17 14.48 8.06
CA ALA A 45 9.56 13.74 6.87
C ALA A 45 10.60 12.65 7.18
N ARG A 46 11.62 12.97 7.98
CA ARG A 46 12.65 12.00 8.40
C ARG A 46 12.08 10.89 9.28
N ARG A 47 11.19 11.20 10.23
CA ARG A 47 10.54 10.18 11.07
C ARG A 47 9.76 9.18 10.22
N ARG A 48 9.00 9.67 9.24
CA ARG A 48 8.26 8.83 8.28
C ARG A 48 9.19 8.00 7.40
N LEU A 49 10.28 8.59 6.92
CA LEU A 49 11.29 7.85 6.15
C LEU A 49 11.89 6.69 6.96
N TYR A 50 12.28 6.93 8.22
CA TYR A 50 12.81 5.86 9.07
C TYR A 50 11.80 4.73 9.27
N ARG A 51 10.51 5.05 9.44
CA ARG A 51 9.46 4.02 9.51
C ARG A 51 9.31 3.27 8.22
N ALA A 52 9.29 3.94 7.07
CA ALA A 52 9.26 3.27 5.78
C ALA A 52 10.45 2.30 5.63
N VAL A 53 11.66 2.72 6.04
CA VAL A 53 12.86 1.86 6.02
C VAL A 53 12.73 0.64 6.95
N VAL A 54 12.00 0.74 8.06
CA VAL A 54 11.76 -0.40 8.97
C VAL A 54 10.62 -1.30 8.48
N VAL A 55 9.54 -0.71 7.96
CA VAL A 55 8.31 -1.43 7.58
C VAL A 55 8.46 -2.15 6.24
N LEU A 56 9.10 -1.51 5.24
CA LEU A 56 9.20 -2.06 3.89
C LEU A 56 9.96 -3.39 3.81
N PRO A 57 11.10 -3.60 4.51
CA PRO A 57 11.77 -4.90 4.54
C PRO A 57 10.89 -6.00 5.15
N GLY A 58 10.14 -5.68 6.22
CA GLY A 58 9.19 -6.60 6.83
C GLY A 58 8.09 -7.00 5.85
N ALA A 59 7.46 -6.01 5.19
CA ALA A 59 6.44 -6.24 4.18
C ALA A 59 6.97 -7.07 2.99
N ALA A 60 8.19 -6.79 2.52
CA ALA A 60 8.83 -7.54 1.44
C ALA A 60 9.11 -8.99 1.83
N LEU A 61 9.60 -9.23 3.05
CA LEU A 61 9.83 -10.58 3.57
C LEU A 61 8.51 -11.35 3.72
N SER A 62 7.49 -10.74 4.32
CA SER A 62 6.16 -11.33 4.45
C SER A 62 5.56 -11.68 3.08
N TRP A 63 5.75 -10.81 2.08
CA TRP A 63 5.31 -11.08 0.71
C TRP A 63 6.06 -12.24 0.07
N ALA A 64 7.40 -12.27 0.18
CA ALA A 64 8.22 -13.35 -0.36
C ALA A 64 7.82 -14.72 0.23
N VAL A 65 7.63 -14.79 1.55
CA VAL A 65 7.13 -15.99 2.24
C VAL A 65 5.74 -16.37 1.75
N THR A 66 4.85 -15.40 1.55
CA THR A 66 3.48 -15.64 1.09
C THR A 66 3.46 -16.19 -0.33
N VAL A 67 4.19 -15.57 -1.26
CA VAL A 67 4.30 -16.03 -2.65
C VAL A 67 4.89 -17.44 -2.70
N ALA A 68 5.95 -17.71 -1.96
CA ALA A 68 6.56 -19.04 -1.88
C ALA A 68 5.57 -20.09 -1.33
N SER A 69 4.80 -19.73 -0.29
CA SER A 69 3.81 -20.62 0.33
C SER A 69 2.65 -20.93 -0.61
N ILE A 70 2.08 -19.91 -1.27
CA ILE A 70 0.97 -20.09 -2.21
C ILE A 70 1.46 -20.87 -3.45
N ALA A 71 2.65 -20.56 -3.95
CA ALA A 71 3.25 -21.27 -5.09
C ALA A 71 3.43 -22.77 -4.80
N ARG A 72 3.87 -23.10 -3.58
CA ARG A 72 4.05 -24.48 -3.11
C ARG A 72 2.73 -25.22 -2.88
N LEU A 73 1.71 -24.54 -2.33
CA LEU A 73 0.47 -25.19 -1.88
C LEU A 73 -0.63 -25.24 -2.94
N ILE A 74 -0.71 -24.24 -3.81
CA ILE A 74 -1.84 -24.07 -4.75
C ILE A 74 -1.38 -24.19 -6.20
N GLY A 75 -0.24 -23.59 -6.54
CA GLY A 75 0.32 -23.64 -7.89
C GLY A 75 1.05 -22.35 -8.31
N PRO A 76 1.65 -22.33 -9.51
CA PRO A 76 2.51 -21.23 -9.97
C PRO A 76 1.76 -19.89 -10.04
N LEU A 77 2.49 -18.82 -9.72
CA LEU A 77 1.95 -17.46 -9.64
C LEU A 77 2.71 -16.50 -10.57
N PRO A 78 2.02 -15.55 -11.21
CA PRO A 78 2.66 -14.41 -11.88
C PRO A 78 3.19 -13.41 -10.83
N SER A 79 4.27 -13.75 -10.15
CA SER A 79 4.78 -13.03 -8.97
C SER A 79 5.10 -11.56 -9.23
N ALA A 80 5.68 -11.21 -10.39
CA ALA A 80 6.00 -9.83 -10.74
C ALA A 80 4.75 -8.94 -10.84
N ALA A 81 3.69 -9.47 -11.45
CA ALA A 81 2.42 -8.78 -11.63
C ALA A 81 1.75 -8.54 -10.25
N LEU A 82 1.66 -9.57 -9.43
CA LEU A 82 1.09 -9.49 -8.07
C LEU A 82 1.92 -8.61 -7.13
N THR A 83 3.24 -8.54 -7.31
CA THR A 83 4.11 -7.63 -6.56
C THR A 83 3.83 -6.16 -6.92
N THR A 84 3.45 -5.90 -8.18
CA THR A 84 3.03 -4.56 -8.62
C THR A 84 1.70 -4.16 -7.97
N GLU A 85 0.75 -5.11 -7.85
CA GLU A 85 -0.50 -4.89 -7.11
C GLU A 85 -0.23 -4.57 -5.63
N LEU A 86 0.63 -5.36 -4.97
CA LEU A 86 1.06 -5.10 -3.58
C LEU A 86 1.66 -3.71 -3.43
N ALA A 87 2.59 -3.32 -4.30
CA ALA A 87 3.24 -2.02 -4.25
C ALA A 87 2.22 -0.87 -4.38
N ALA A 88 1.23 -1.02 -5.26
CA ALA A 88 0.13 -0.07 -5.40
C ALA A 88 -0.69 0.04 -4.11
N PHE A 89 -1.06 -1.09 -3.49
CA PHE A 89 -1.80 -1.09 -2.23
C PHE A 89 -1.01 -0.45 -1.09
N ILE A 90 0.28 -0.77 -0.95
CA ILE A 90 1.15 -0.16 0.06
C ILE A 90 1.24 1.36 -0.16
N ALA A 91 1.40 1.81 -1.40
CA ALA A 91 1.49 3.23 -1.73
C ALA A 91 0.20 3.98 -1.37
N VAL A 92 -0.96 3.43 -1.73
CA VAL A 92 -2.28 4.00 -1.38
C VAL A 92 -2.51 3.99 0.13
N ALA A 93 -2.18 2.90 0.82
CA ALA A 93 -2.30 2.78 2.27
C ALA A 93 -1.47 3.87 2.98
N SER A 94 -0.20 4.01 2.57
CA SER A 94 0.75 4.94 3.15
C SER A 94 0.35 6.39 2.87
N MET A 95 -0.03 6.70 1.64
CA MET A 95 -0.53 8.03 1.25
C MET A 95 -1.78 8.40 2.06
N SER A 96 -2.75 7.48 2.16
CA SER A 96 -4.00 7.71 2.88
C SER A 96 -3.76 7.92 4.37
N SER A 97 -2.90 7.09 4.98
CA SER A 97 -2.49 7.23 6.39
C SER A 97 -1.93 8.63 6.67
N VAL A 98 -1.04 9.11 5.79
CA VAL A 98 -0.45 10.46 5.92
C VAL A 98 -1.47 11.58 5.73
N VAL A 99 -2.32 11.49 4.71
CA VAL A 99 -3.34 12.51 4.42
C VAL A 99 -4.37 12.57 5.54
N LEU A 100 -4.86 11.43 6.01
CA LEU A 100 -5.86 11.36 7.06
C LEU A 100 -5.30 11.80 8.41
N ALA A 101 -4.03 11.49 8.72
CA ALA A 101 -3.34 12.03 9.90
C ALA A 101 -3.22 13.58 9.88
N ALA A 102 -3.29 14.21 8.71
CA ALA A 102 -3.29 15.66 8.59
C ALA A 102 -4.68 16.28 8.76
N LEU A 103 -5.74 15.50 8.53
CA LEU A 103 -7.14 15.95 8.57
C LEU A 103 -7.83 15.67 9.90
N THR A 104 -7.39 14.65 10.66
CA THR A 104 -8.03 14.30 11.94
C THR A 104 -7.39 15.04 13.12
N PRO A 105 -8.17 15.63 14.05
CA PRO A 105 -7.67 16.34 15.23
C PRO A 105 -6.83 15.43 16.14
N GLU A 106 -7.27 14.19 16.30
CA GLU A 106 -6.63 13.14 17.12
C GLU A 106 -5.50 12.41 16.38
N ARG A 107 -5.32 12.70 15.08
CA ARG A 107 -4.24 12.18 14.22
C ARG A 107 -4.11 10.65 14.20
N GLN A 108 -5.20 9.93 14.39
CA GLN A 108 -5.33 8.47 14.21
C GLN A 108 -5.32 8.07 12.72
N GLY A 109 -4.32 8.51 11.96
CA GLY A 109 -4.26 8.32 10.50
C GLY A 109 -4.16 6.84 10.11
N GLY A 110 -3.56 6.01 10.97
CA GLY A 110 -3.43 4.57 10.75
C GLY A 110 -4.75 3.84 10.84
N VAL A 111 -5.58 4.15 11.84
CA VAL A 111 -6.91 3.53 12.01
C VAL A 111 -7.78 3.77 10.77
N ALA A 112 -7.64 4.95 10.15
CA ALA A 112 -8.36 5.30 8.92
C ALA A 112 -7.71 4.75 7.64
N ALA A 113 -6.48 4.23 7.70
CA ALA A 113 -5.77 3.66 6.55
C ALA A 113 -6.40 2.34 6.05
N ALA A 114 -6.88 1.50 6.97
CA ALA A 114 -7.53 0.25 6.60
C ALA A 114 -8.82 0.48 5.78
N PRO A 115 -9.80 1.29 6.23
CA PRO A 115 -10.96 1.66 5.41
C PRO A 115 -10.59 2.25 4.06
N ALA A 116 -9.55 3.10 3.99
CA ALA A 116 -9.13 3.73 2.74
C ALA A 116 -8.59 2.73 1.71
N VAL A 117 -7.79 1.75 2.14
CA VAL A 117 -7.29 0.68 1.25
C VAL A 117 -8.44 -0.19 0.75
N PHE A 118 -9.36 -0.57 1.64
CA PHE A 118 -10.55 -1.35 1.25
C PHE A 118 -11.48 -0.56 0.33
N ALA A 119 -11.68 0.74 0.58
CA ALA A 119 -12.48 1.61 -0.28
C ALA A 119 -11.83 1.78 -1.66
N ALA A 120 -10.52 1.99 -1.74
CA ALA A 120 -9.80 2.06 -3.00
C ALA A 120 -9.87 0.73 -3.78
N TYR A 121 -9.73 -0.40 -3.07
CA TYR A 121 -9.88 -1.73 -3.67
C TYR A 121 -11.31 -1.96 -4.19
N ALA A 122 -12.33 -1.64 -3.40
CA ALA A 122 -13.74 -1.77 -3.78
C ALA A 122 -14.09 -0.82 -4.95
N ALA A 123 -13.64 0.43 -4.89
CA ALA A 123 -13.84 1.41 -5.97
C ALA A 123 -13.15 0.95 -7.26
N GLY A 124 -11.92 0.44 -7.19
CA GLY A 124 -11.23 -0.13 -8.36
C GLY A 124 -11.99 -1.32 -8.96
N GLY A 125 -12.54 -2.19 -8.11
CA GLY A 125 -13.37 -3.32 -8.54
C GLY A 125 -14.69 -2.92 -9.20
N LEU A 126 -15.34 -1.88 -8.67
CA LEU A 126 -16.61 -1.36 -9.19
C LEU A 126 -16.42 -0.56 -10.48
N LEU A 127 -15.39 0.28 -10.53
CA LEU A 127 -15.14 1.21 -11.65
C LEU A 127 -14.45 0.51 -12.83
N TYR A 128 -13.68 -0.55 -12.58
CA TYR A 128 -12.99 -1.28 -13.64
C TYR A 128 -12.84 -2.75 -13.25
N ARG A 129 -13.91 -3.51 -13.50
CA ARG A 129 -14.03 -4.95 -13.25
C ARG A 129 -12.81 -5.79 -13.68
N PRO A 130 -12.09 -5.49 -14.79
CA PRO A 130 -10.87 -6.21 -15.16
C PRO A 130 -9.71 -6.08 -14.16
N LEU A 131 -9.66 -5.05 -13.30
CA LEU A 131 -8.61 -4.91 -12.27
C LEU A 131 -8.60 -6.09 -11.29
N LEU A 132 -9.77 -6.65 -10.96
CA LEU A 132 -9.91 -7.65 -9.90
C LEU A 132 -10.42 -9.00 -10.38
N ALA A 133 -11.12 -9.03 -11.52
CA ALA A 133 -11.68 -10.25 -12.06
C ALA A 133 -10.76 -10.95 -13.07
N SER A 134 -9.85 -10.20 -13.71
CA SER A 134 -9.05 -10.78 -14.78
C SER A 134 -7.96 -11.72 -14.26
N GLY A 135 -7.90 -12.91 -14.86
CA GLY A 135 -6.80 -13.85 -14.70
C GLY A 135 -5.62 -13.57 -15.66
N PRO A 136 -4.45 -14.20 -15.44
CA PRO A 136 -3.24 -13.98 -16.23
C PRO A 136 -3.36 -14.33 -17.72
N LEU A 137 -4.38 -15.07 -18.11
CA LEU A 137 -4.65 -15.47 -19.49
C LEU A 137 -5.66 -14.55 -20.20
N GLU A 138 -6.24 -13.58 -19.50
CA GLU A 138 -7.25 -12.68 -20.06
C GLU A 138 -6.63 -11.41 -20.65
N ALA A 139 -7.21 -10.90 -21.73
CA ALA A 139 -6.74 -9.70 -22.43
C ALA A 139 -6.68 -8.43 -21.53
N GLY A 140 -7.49 -8.38 -20.46
CA GLY A 140 -7.50 -7.28 -19.49
C GLY A 140 -6.33 -7.27 -18.51
N TRP A 141 -5.56 -8.37 -18.39
CA TRP A 141 -4.52 -8.54 -17.38
C TRP A 141 -3.39 -7.51 -17.52
N GLY A 142 -2.82 -7.36 -18.72
CA GLY A 142 -1.72 -6.44 -18.98
C GLY A 142 -2.07 -4.96 -18.71
N PRO A 143 -3.16 -4.44 -19.28
CA PRO A 143 -3.64 -3.08 -19.00
C PRO A 143 -3.90 -2.83 -17.50
N ALA A 144 -4.52 -3.77 -16.79
CA ALA A 144 -4.77 -3.65 -15.36
C ALA A 144 -3.47 -3.48 -14.55
N HIS A 145 -2.42 -4.23 -14.87
CA HIS A 145 -1.14 -4.13 -14.17
C HIS A 145 -0.37 -2.85 -14.47
N ARG A 146 -0.52 -2.29 -15.68
CA ARG A 146 0.01 -0.94 -15.97
C ARG A 146 -0.68 0.12 -15.12
N LEU A 147 -2.00 0.00 -14.93
CA LEU A 147 -2.74 0.89 -14.05
C LEU A 147 -2.28 0.75 -12.59
N PHE A 148 -2.07 -0.47 -12.08
CA PHE A 148 -1.48 -0.68 -10.76
C PHE A 148 -0.08 -0.05 -10.63
N GLY A 149 0.76 -0.18 -11.66
CA GLY A 149 2.06 0.49 -11.70
C GLY A 149 1.93 2.03 -11.63
N ALA A 150 0.99 2.61 -12.37
CA ALA A 150 0.70 4.04 -12.31
C ALA A 150 0.18 4.46 -10.92
N VAL A 151 -0.72 3.68 -10.31
CA VAL A 151 -1.22 3.91 -8.95
C VAL A 151 -0.10 3.84 -7.92
N ALA A 152 0.82 2.89 -8.05
CA ALA A 152 1.98 2.78 -7.17
C ALA A 152 2.88 4.03 -7.27
N LEU A 153 3.14 4.52 -8.49
CA LEU A 153 3.94 5.73 -8.71
C LEU A 153 3.24 6.97 -8.15
N VAL A 154 1.97 7.18 -8.47
CA VAL A 154 1.18 8.33 -8.00
C VAL A 154 1.03 8.30 -6.47
N GLY A 155 0.72 7.15 -5.90
CA GLY A 155 0.59 6.98 -4.45
C GLY A 155 1.92 7.23 -3.72
N SER A 156 3.04 6.76 -4.26
CA SER A 156 4.36 6.98 -3.68
C SER A 156 4.77 8.45 -3.75
N ALA A 157 4.54 9.12 -4.88
CA ALA A 157 4.75 10.56 -5.04
C ALA A 157 3.86 11.36 -4.08
N GLY A 158 2.59 10.99 -3.96
CA GLY A 158 1.64 11.58 -3.03
C GLY A 158 2.08 11.44 -1.57
N TYR A 159 2.54 10.25 -1.17
CA TYR A 159 3.11 10.00 0.16
C TYR A 159 4.35 10.88 0.42
N ALA A 160 5.27 10.98 -0.54
CA ALA A 160 6.46 11.82 -0.40
C ALA A 160 6.08 13.30 -0.25
N LEU A 161 5.23 13.83 -1.14
CA LEU A 161 4.75 15.21 -1.10
C LEU A 161 4.03 15.53 0.22
N ALA A 162 3.09 14.67 0.63
CA ALA A 162 2.34 14.86 1.87
C ALA A 162 3.22 14.68 3.13
N SER A 163 4.37 14.02 3.00
CA SER A 163 5.39 13.93 4.05
C SER A 163 6.27 15.16 4.17
N TRP A 164 6.48 15.88 3.06
CA TRP A 164 7.35 17.06 3.01
C TRP A 164 6.57 18.37 3.19
N TRP A 165 5.26 18.36 2.93
CA TRP A 165 4.39 19.55 2.97
C TRP A 165 4.48 20.37 4.27
N PRO A 166 4.49 19.78 5.48
CA PRO A 166 4.58 20.57 6.72
C PRO A 166 5.88 21.36 6.83
N ASP A 167 7.01 20.78 6.41
CA ASP A 167 8.32 21.41 6.46
C ASP A 167 8.42 22.55 5.43
N LEU A 168 7.80 22.37 4.26
CA LEU A 168 7.73 23.39 3.20
C LEU A 168 6.93 24.62 3.66
N ARG A 169 5.74 24.39 4.26
CA ARG A 169 4.87 25.46 4.77
C ARG A 169 5.57 26.31 5.83
N TRP A 170 6.29 25.69 6.75
CA TRP A 170 7.05 26.40 7.80
C TRP A 170 8.15 27.29 7.19
N ARG A 171 8.89 26.79 6.19
CA ARG A 171 9.95 27.56 5.52
C ARG A 171 9.41 28.78 4.77
N LEU A 172 8.26 28.64 4.10
CA LEU A 172 7.61 29.74 3.40
C LEU A 172 7.13 30.83 4.37
N ALA A 173 6.59 30.43 5.53
CA ALA A 173 6.13 31.37 6.56
C ALA A 173 7.27 32.17 7.25
N ARG A 174 8.53 31.72 7.20
CA ARG A 174 9.69 32.50 7.73
C ARG A 174 10.23 33.54 6.75
N ARG A 175 9.83 33.49 5.48
CA ARG A 175 10.39 34.33 4.40
C ARG A 175 9.50 35.52 4.03
N GLY A 176 8.27 35.57 4.53
CA GLY A 176 7.37 36.72 4.43
C GLY A 176 7.27 37.41 5.78
#